data_AF-A0A5D0MQX6-F1
#
_entry.id   AF-A0A5D0MQX6-F1
#
_cell.length_a   1.000
_cell.length_b   1.000
_cell.length_c   1.000
_cell.angle_alpha   90.00
_cell.angle_beta   90.00
_cell.angle_gamma   90.00
#
_symmetry.space_group_name_H-M   'P 1'
#
loop_
_entity.id
_entity.type
_entity.pdbx_description
1 polymer ?
#
loop_
_entity_poly.entity_id
_entity_poly.type
_entity_poly.pdbx_seq_one_letter_code
_entity_poly.pdbx_strand_id
1 'polypeptide(L)' 'ERKINLDVDNSQLEERKKEWVKPAPKIKKGYLAKYSMYVSSAAEGAIFKKS' A
#
# COMPACT_ATOMS: atom_id res chain seq x y z
N GLU A 1 1.29 17.87 18.47
CA GLU A 1 2.01 17.12 17.41
C GLU A 1 1.00 16.39 16.52
N ARG A 2 1.29 16.15 15.23
CA ARG A 2 0.40 15.41 14.30
C ARG A 2 1.06 14.09 13.89
N LYS A 3 1.14 13.15 14.83
CA LYS A 3 1.82 11.85 14.65
C LYS A 3 0.85 10.70 14.91
N ILE A 4 1.01 9.61 14.18
CA ILE A 4 0.35 8.33 14.45
C ILE A 4 1.48 7.33 14.68
N ASN A 5 1.60 6.84 15.91
CA ASN A 5 2.61 5.85 16.29
C ASN A 5 1.93 4.51 16.56
N LEU A 6 2.62 3.43 16.22
CA LEU A 6 2.22 2.07 16.59
C LEU A 6 3.07 1.64 17.78
N ASP A 7 2.43 1.18 18.85
CA ASP A 7 3.10 0.79 20.10
C ASP A 7 3.68 -0.63 20.00
N VAL A 8 4.71 -0.78 19.18
CA VAL A 8 5.47 -2.01 18.96
C VAL A 8 6.93 -1.67 18.71
N ASP A 9 7.84 -2.56 19.10
CA ASP A 9 9.26 -2.40 18.82
C ASP A 9 9.57 -2.46 17.32
N ASN A 10 10.59 -1.69 16.91
CA ASN A 10 11.07 -1.70 15.54
C ASN A 10 11.56 -3.08 15.08
N SER A 11 12.13 -3.89 15.97
CA SER A 11 12.57 -5.25 15.67
C SER A 11 11.39 -6.14 15.24
N GLN A 12 10.26 -6.04 15.95
CA GLN A 12 9.04 -6.77 15.62
C GLN A 12 8.42 -6.29 14.30
N LEU A 13 8.51 -4.99 13.99
CA LEU A 13 8.05 -4.46 12.70
C LEU A 13 8.87 -5.02 11.53
N GLU A 14 10.20 -5.06 11.67
CA GLU A 14 11.07 -5.62 10.64
C GLU A 14 10.85 -7.12 10.45
N GLU A 15 10.58 -7.87 11.53
CA GLU A 15 10.21 -9.29 11.46
C GLU A 15 8.88 -9.47 10.70
N ARG A 16 7.82 -8.77 11.11
CA ARG A 16 6.51 -8.82 10.44
C ARG A 16 6.58 -8.42 8.97
N LYS A 17 7.44 -7.45 8.63
CA LYS A 17 7.64 -6.99 7.25
C LYS A 17 8.29 -8.06 6.37
N LYS A 18 9.19 -8.89 6.93
CA LYS A 18 9.79 -10.03 6.22
C LYS A 18 8.75 -11.12 5.93
N GLU A 19 7.82 -11.34 6.87
CA GLU A 19 6.76 -12.33 6.72
C GLU A 19 5.54 -11.82 5.93
N TRP A 20 5.50 -10.53 5.61
CA TRP A 20 4.34 -9.93 4.95
C TRP A 20 4.20 -10.40 3.49
N VAL A 21 3.07 -11.04 3.21
CA VAL A 21 2.68 -11.43 1.85
C VAL A 21 1.61 -10.48 1.32
N LYS A 22 1.90 -9.84 0.18
CA LYS A 22 0.93 -8.94 -0.47
C LYS A 22 -0.35 -9.69 -0.82
N PRO A 23 -1.54 -9.24 -0.36
CA PRO A 23 -2.79 -9.88 -0.70
C PRO A 23 -3.12 -9.72 -2.18
N ALA A 24 -3.84 -10.71 -2.73
CA ALA A 24 -4.31 -10.64 -4.10
C ALA A 24 -5.35 -9.50 -4.29
N PRO A 25 -5.37 -8.83 -5.46
CA PRO A 25 -6.39 -7.83 -5.75
C PRO A 25 -7.80 -8.45 -5.72
N LYS A 26 -8.74 -7.77 -5.04
CA LYS A 26 -10.15 -8.18 -4.99
C LYS A 26 -10.81 -8.16 -6.37
N ILE A 27 -10.44 -7.18 -7.21
CA ILE A 27 -10.96 -7.02 -8.56
C ILE A 27 -9.82 -7.22 -9.54
N LYS A 28 -9.95 -8.23 -10.39
CA LYS A 28 -8.91 -8.64 -11.35
C LYS A 28 -9.19 -8.23 -12.79
N LYS A 29 -10.37 -7.65 -13.08
CA LYS A 29 -10.81 -7.29 -14.43
C LYS A 29 -11.44 -5.90 -14.48
N GLY A 30 -11.53 -5.35 -15.70
CA GLY A 30 -12.17 -4.06 -15.97
C GLY A 30 -11.34 -2.86 -15.51
N TYR A 31 -11.99 -1.70 -15.44
CA TYR A 31 -11.34 -0.42 -15.17
C TYR A 31 -10.72 -0.35 -13.76
N LEU A 32 -11.36 -0.96 -12.75
CA LEU A 32 -10.84 -0.96 -11.38
C LEU A 32 -9.56 -1.77 -11.24
N ALA A 33 -9.41 -2.86 -12.00
CA ALA A 33 -8.15 -3.58 -12.06
C ALA A 33 -7.04 -2.67 -12.64
N LYS A 34 -7.32 -1.99 -13.76
CA LYS A 34 -6.41 -0.99 -14.35
C LYS A 34 -6.06 0.12 -13.35
N TYR A 35 -7.04 0.70 -12.69
CA TYR A 35 -6.83 1.75 -11.68
C TYR A 35 -5.89 1.28 -10.58
N SER A 36 -6.16 0.12 -9.98
CA SER A 36 -5.34 -0.43 -8.89
C SER A 36 -3.89 -0.72 -9.26
N MET A 37 -3.59 -0.87 -10.54
CA MET A 37 -2.23 -1.14 -11.04
C MET A 37 -1.40 0.13 -11.26
N TYR A 38 -2.02 1.27 -11.58
CA TYR A 38 -1.30 2.47 -12.06
C TYR A 38 -1.50 3.72 -11.20
N VAL A 39 -2.42 3.68 -10.23
CA VAL A 39 -2.66 4.81 -9.34
C VAL A 39 -1.49 5.03 -8.38
N SER A 40 -1.12 6.29 -8.16
CA SER A 40 -0.14 6.69 -7.14
C SER A 40 -0.71 6.61 -5.72
N SER A 41 0.15 6.80 -4.73
CA SER A 41 -0.32 6.83 -3.33
C SER A 41 -1.25 8.01 -3.08
N ALA A 42 -2.09 7.92 -2.04
CA ALA A 42 -2.96 9.03 -1.65
C ALA A 42 -2.17 10.29 -1.28
N ALA A 43 -0.97 10.14 -0.72
CA ALA A 43 -0.07 11.26 -0.42
C ALA A 43 0.42 11.97 -1.69
N GLU A 44 0.51 11.27 -2.81
CA GLU A 44 0.85 11.81 -4.13
C GLU A 44 -0.40 12.22 -4.93
N GLY A 45 -1.58 12.26 -4.31
CA GLY A 45 -2.83 12.69 -4.94
C GLY A 45 -3.59 11.63 -5.73
N ALA A 46 -3.21 10.34 -5.62
CA ALA A 46 -3.89 9.23 -6.30
C ALA A 46 -4.08 9.45 -7.82
N ILE A 47 -3.07 10.02 -8.46
CA ILE A 47 -3.05 10.28 -9.90
C ILE A 47 -2.60 9.02 -10.66
N PHE A 48 -2.99 8.90 -11.93
CA PHE A 48 -2.40 7.90 -12.81
C PHE A 48 -0.97 8.33 -13.17
N LYS A 49 0.03 7.57 -12.69
CA LYS A 49 1.40 7.74 -13.16
C LYS A 49 1.47 7.18 -14.58
N LYS A 50 1.60 8.07 -15.57
CA LYS A 50 2.03 7.66 -16.92
C LYS A 50 3.47 7.17 -16.80
N SER A 51 3.71 5.98 -17.34
CA SER A 51 5.07 5.47 -17.62
C SER A 51 5.84 6.43 -18.51
#